data_AF-A0A2I0NQZ9-F1
#
_entry.id   AF-A0A2I0NQZ9-F1
#
_cell.length_a   1.000
_cell.length_b   1.000
_cell.length_c   1.000
_cell.angle_alpha   90.00
_cell.angle_beta   90.00
_cell.angle_gamma   90.00
#
_symmetry.space_group_name_H-M   'P 1'
#
loop_
_entity.id
_entity.type
_entity.pdbx_description
1 polymer ?
#
loop_
_entity_poly.entity_id
_entity_poly.type
_entity_poly.pdbx_seq_one_letter_code
_entity_poly.pdbx_strand_id
1 'polypeptide(L)'
;VFFITSADSATVVLGSLTSGGGLVVPNYKKVVWGLSLSAVAIVLLLTGGLDALQVMAITAAFPFMLVMIGLCYTLAIGLSQEKVQ
;
A
#
# COMPACT_ATOMS: atom_id res chain seq x y z
N VAL A 1 -12.84 -5.81 -14.38
CA VAL A 1 -13.49 -5.18 -13.19
C VAL A 1 -12.59 -5.22 -11.96
N PHE A 2 -12.07 -6.39 -11.55
CA PHE A 2 -11.13 -6.51 -10.42
C PHE A 2 -9.95 -5.52 -10.46
N PHE A 3 -9.28 -5.39 -11.60
CA PHE A 3 -8.18 -4.43 -11.74
C PHE A 3 -8.57 -2.99 -11.38
N ILE A 4 -9.75 -2.54 -11.83
CA ILE A 4 -10.25 -1.19 -11.57
C ILE A 4 -10.61 -1.00 -10.09
N THR A 5 -11.27 -1.99 -9.48
CA THR A 5 -11.72 -1.91 -8.08
C THR A 5 -10.54 -2.00 -7.10
N SER A 6 -9.56 -2.87 -7.39
CA SER A 6 -8.32 -2.97 -6.64
C SER A 6 -7.48 -1.70 -6.77
N ALA A 7 -7.39 -1.12 -7.98
CA ALA A 7 -6.68 0.13 -8.20
C ALA A 7 -7.34 1.31 -7.45
N ASP A 8 -8.67 1.43 -7.48
CA ASP A 8 -9.38 2.46 -6.71
C ASP A 8 -9.05 2.35 -5.21
N SER A 9 -9.18 1.15 -4.64
CA SER A 9 -8.86 0.88 -3.23
C SER A 9 -7.43 1.27 -2.87
N ALA A 10 -6.45 0.94 -3.73
CA ALA A 10 -5.05 1.30 -3.52
C ALA A 10 -4.83 2.81 -3.51
N THR A 11 -5.44 3.55 -4.44
CA THR A 11 -5.29 5.02 -4.52
C THR A 11 -5.95 5.74 -3.35
N VAL A 12 -7.04 5.18 -2.79
CA VAL A 12 -7.67 5.70 -1.57
C VAL A 12 -6.73 5.54 -0.38
N VAL A 13 -6.16 4.35 -0.16
CA VAL A 13 -5.23 4.10 0.95
C VAL A 13 -4.01 5.01 0.87
N LEU A 14 -3.36 5.10 -0.31
CA LEU A 14 -2.23 5.99 -0.52
C LEU A 14 -2.60 7.47 -0.32
N GLY A 15 -3.77 7.87 -0.79
CA GLY A 15 -4.30 9.21 -0.60
C GLY A 15 -4.57 9.54 0.87
N SER A 16 -5.07 8.60 1.66
CA SER A 16 -5.28 8.77 3.11
C SER A 16 -3.96 8.88 3.85
N LEU A 17 -2.99 8.02 3.55
CA LEU A 17 -1.64 8.09 4.13
C LEU A 17 -0.96 9.44 3.86
N THR A 18 -1.13 9.99 2.66
CA THR A 18 -0.57 11.30 2.25
C THR A 18 -1.44 12.50 2.71
N SER A 19 -2.55 12.24 3.39
CA SER A 19 -3.46 13.27 3.93
C SER A 19 -3.47 13.32 5.45
N GLY A 20 -2.49 12.71 6.13
CA GLY A 20 -2.45 12.62 7.59
C GLY A 20 -3.48 11.65 8.17
N GLY A 21 -3.91 10.64 7.40
CA GLY A 21 -4.87 9.63 7.86
C GLY A 21 -6.34 9.98 7.66
N GLY A 22 -6.64 11.03 6.90
CA GLY A 22 -8.03 11.43 6.60
C GLY A 22 -8.82 10.34 5.87
N LEU A 23 -10.03 10.06 6.34
CA LEU A 23 -10.97 9.10 5.74
C LEU A 23 -11.57 9.63 4.42
N VAL A 24 -11.66 10.94 4.25
CA VAL A 24 -12.16 11.58 3.03
C VAL A 24 -10.97 12.02 2.18
N VAL A 25 -10.63 11.21 1.18
CA VAL A 25 -9.55 11.51 0.24
C VAL A 25 -10.13 12.29 -0.94
N PRO A 26 -9.69 13.53 -1.18
CA PRO A 26 -10.17 14.30 -2.33
C PRO A 26 -9.71 13.67 -3.65
N ASN A 27 -10.57 13.73 -4.66
CA ASN A 27 -10.38 13.01 -5.93
C ASN A 27 -9.06 13.33 -6.64
N TYR A 28 -8.52 14.55 -6.50
CA TYR A 28 -7.22 14.90 -7.10
C TYR A 28 -6.08 14.05 -6.56
N LYS A 29 -6.08 13.68 -5.26
CA LYS A 29 -5.03 12.83 -4.68
C LYS A 29 -5.10 11.40 -5.20
N LYS A 30 -6.31 10.88 -5.44
CA LYS A 30 -6.51 9.57 -6.06
C LYS A 30 -5.91 9.53 -7.47
N VAL A 31 -6.16 10.58 -8.26
CA VAL A 31 -5.64 10.70 -9.63
C VAL A 31 -4.10 10.79 -9.64
N VAL A 32 -3.50 11.59 -8.75
CA VAL A 32 -2.03 11.70 -8.64
C VAL A 32 -1.41 10.33 -8.33
N TRP A 33 -1.93 9.61 -7.33
CA TRP A 33 -1.43 8.29 -6.99
C TRP A 33 -1.69 7.28 -8.12
N GLY A 34 -2.87 7.28 -8.74
CA GLY A 34 -3.19 6.40 -9.86
C GLY A 34 -2.26 6.58 -11.07
N LEU A 35 -1.92 7.83 -11.41
CA LEU A 35 -0.93 8.16 -12.45
C LEU A 35 0.47 7.67 -12.06
N SER A 36 0.89 7.87 -10.80
CA SER A 36 2.20 7.42 -10.33
C SER A 36 2.35 5.89 -10.39
N LEU A 37 1.33 5.14 -9.96
CA LEU A 37 1.27 3.68 -10.05
C LEU A 37 1.36 3.20 -11.50
N SER A 38 0.63 3.87 -12.41
CA SER A 38 0.66 3.54 -13.84
C SER A 38 2.02 3.83 -14.45
N ALA A 39 2.67 4.93 -14.08
CA ALA A 39 4.01 5.27 -14.53
C ALA A 39 5.04 4.22 -14.07
N VAL A 40 5.01 3.82 -12.80
CA VAL A 40 5.89 2.77 -12.27
C VAL A 40 5.67 1.44 -12.99
N ALA A 41 4.42 1.06 -13.25
CA ALA A 41 4.09 -0.14 -13.99
C ALA A 41 4.68 -0.12 -15.42
N ILE A 42 4.54 1.00 -16.13
CA ILE A 42 5.11 1.16 -17.48
C ILE A 42 6.64 1.02 -17.43
N VAL A 43 7.31 1.70 -16.50
CA VAL A 43 8.78 1.64 -16.38
C VAL A 43 9.25 0.21 -16.10
N LEU A 44 8.59 -0.51 -15.20
CA LEU A 44 8.90 -1.90 -14.87
C LEU A 44 8.71 -2.86 -16.05
N LEU A 45 7.63 -2.67 -16.81
CA LEU A 45 7.37 -3.49 -17.99
C LEU A 45 8.44 -3.28 -19.07
N LEU A 46 8.95 -2.05 -19.22
CA LEU A 46 9.98 -1.73 -20.20
C LEU A 46 11.38 -2.21 -19.80
N THR A 47 11.72 -2.21 -18.50
CA THR A 47 13.08 -2.57 -18.04
C THR A 47 13.34 -4.07 -18.00
N GLY A 48 12.33 -4.88 -17.69
CA GLY A 48 12.51 -6.33 -17.61
C GLY A 48 11.23 -7.13 -17.44
N GLY A 49 10.06 -6.53 -17.72
CA GLY A 49 8.79 -7.23 -17.72
C GLY A 49 8.43 -7.82 -16.34
N LEU A 50 8.02 -9.09 -16.36
CA LEU A 50 7.52 -9.80 -15.17
C LEU A 50 8.62 -10.06 -14.14
N ASP A 51 9.82 -10.44 -14.57
CA ASP A 51 10.93 -10.74 -13.65
C ASP A 51 11.35 -9.48 -12.88
N ALA A 52 11.47 -8.34 -13.58
CA ALA A 52 11.76 -7.06 -12.95
C ALA A 52 10.67 -6.65 -11.94
N LEU A 53 9.40 -6.86 -12.29
CA LEU A 53 8.26 -6.59 -11.41
C LEU A 53 8.31 -7.45 -10.14
N GLN A 54 8.62 -8.74 -10.27
CA GLN A 54 8.70 -9.67 -9.13
C GLN A 54 9.85 -9.31 -8.19
N VAL A 55 11.04 -9.02 -8.74
CA VAL A 55 12.20 -8.60 -7.93
C VAL A 55 11.91 -7.31 -7.18
N MET A 56 11.38 -6.28 -7.86
CA MET A 56 11.00 -5.02 -7.21
C MET A 56 9.94 -5.22 -6.12
N ALA A 57 8.93 -6.05 -6.36
CA ALA A 57 7.90 -6.33 -5.36
C ALA A 57 8.48 -6.99 -4.11
N ILE A 58 9.38 -7.97 -4.25
CA ILE A 58 10.04 -8.64 -3.12
C ILE A 58 10.93 -7.65 -2.36
N THR A 59 11.76 -6.88 -3.07
CA THR A 59 12.65 -5.89 -2.45
C THR A 59 11.88 -4.80 -1.72
N ALA A 60 10.77 -4.33 -2.27
CA ALA A 60 9.90 -3.33 -1.62
C ALA A 60 9.15 -3.89 -0.40
N ALA A 61 8.71 -5.15 -0.46
CA ALA A 61 8.00 -5.80 0.63
C ALA A 61 8.91 -6.15 1.82
N PHE A 62 10.20 -6.40 1.57
CA PHE A 62 11.16 -6.82 2.59
C PHE A 62 11.27 -5.87 3.79
N PRO A 63 11.54 -4.56 3.65
CA PRO A 63 11.57 -3.65 4.80
C PRO A 63 10.19 -3.50 5.46
N PHE A 64 9.11 -3.56 4.68
CA PHE A 64 7.75 -3.46 5.21
C PHE A 64 7.36 -4.68 6.06
N MET A 65 7.92 -5.85 5.77
CA MET A 65 7.74 -7.07 6.59
C MET A 65 8.17 -6.84 8.04
N LEU A 66 9.29 -6.14 8.27
CA LEU A 66 9.76 -5.83 9.63
C LEU A 66 8.76 -4.94 10.38
N VAL A 67 8.17 -3.96 9.69
CA VAL A 67 7.11 -3.10 10.24
C VAL A 67 5.87 -3.92 10.59
N MET A 68 5.48 -4.86 9.73
CA MET A 68 4.34 -5.75 9.98
C MET A 68 4.55 -6.66 11.20
N ILE A 69 5.75 -7.21 11.39
CA ILE A 69 6.07 -7.99 12.59
C ILE A 69 5.92 -7.13 13.85
N GLY A 70 6.41 -5.89 13.81
CA GLY A 70 6.24 -4.93 14.90
C GLY A 70 4.77 -4.63 15.21
N LEU A 71 3.95 -4.43 14.19
CA LEU A 71 2.50 -4.21 14.33
C LEU A 71 1.78 -5.43 14.93
N CYS A 72 2.11 -6.65 14.50
CA CYS A 72 1.54 -7.86 15.10
C CYS A 72 1.90 -7.98 16.59
N TYR A 73 3.15 -7.66 16.95
CA TYR A 73 3.60 -7.71 18.34
C TYR A 73 2.88 -6.68 19.23
N THR A 74 2.79 -5.42 18.78
CA THR A 74 2.09 -4.37 19.55
C THR A 74 0.59 -4.62 19.62
N LEU A 75 -0.02 -5.16 18.57
CA LEU A 75 -1.42 -5.55 18.56
C LEU A 75 -1.69 -6.68 19.56
N ALA A 76 -0.84 -7.71 19.63
CA ALA A 76 -0.98 -8.80 20.59
C ALA A 76 -0.87 -8.31 22.04
N ILE A 77 0.05 -7.37 22.31
CA ILE A 77 0.16 -6.72 23.62
C ILE A 77 -1.08 -5.89 23.92
N GLY A 78 -1.50 -5.03 22.99
CA GLY A 78 -2.66 -4.17 23.16
C GLY A 78 -3.92 -4.97 23.46
N LEU A 79 -4.15 -6.06 22.72
CA LEU A 79 -5.29 -6.95 22.94
C LEU A 79 -5.19 -7.72 24.28
N SER A 80 -3.98 -8.08 24.72
CA SER A 80 -3.77 -8.72 26.03
C SER A 80 -3.99 -7.76 27.21
N GLN A 81 -3.89 -6.45 26.97
CA GLN A 81 -4.17 -5.41 27.97
C GLN A 81 -5.65 -5.00 27.98
N GLU A 82 -6.41 -5.40 26.98
CA GLU A 82 -7.85 -5.18 26.93
C GLU A 82 -8.51 -6.09 27.98
N LYS A 83 -8.78 -5.53 29.16
CA LYS A 83 -9.63 -6.17 30.16
C LYS A 83 -11.00 -6.34 29.52
N VAL A 84 -11.35 -7.59 29.22
CA VAL A 84 -12.70 -8.02 28.89
C VAL A 84 -13.62 -7.56 30.03
N GLN A 85 -14.27 -6.42 29.85
CA GLN A 85 -15.37 -5.96 30.70
C GLN A 85 -16.69 -6.31 30.03
#